data_AF-A0A352ICQ4-F1
#
_entry.id   AF-A0A352ICQ4-F1
#
_cell.length_a   1.000
_cell.length_b   1.000
_cell.length_c   1.000
_cell.angle_alpha   90.00
_cell.angle_beta   90.00
_cell.angle_gamma   90.00
#
_symmetry.space_group_name_H-M   'P 1'
#
loop_
_entity.id
_entity.type
_entity.pdbx_description
1 polymer ?
#
loop_
_entity_poly.entity_id
_entity_poly.type
_entity_poly.pdbx_seq_one_letter_code
_entity_poly.pdbx_strand_id
1 'polypeptide(L)'
;MQRGALAYAVRCVGRCSALRWPSRRSAFFRAGHSHGQTCAIFLFPDARVSLFISYLWGLNGNMLMRALPYAPQDLSSIFNYSKQLLHHCLRDFAPEGKDQRGKGGLGQLVEELFFRYGTNSRPEADFALAHAELKCTPLKEAASGDLLIKERLVCGMINYAEDWDKTFGESHFYKKCLTMLIMFYLHQPGVPRLDLHFLFTVLWQLPAKDLLVIRRDYDTIIGKIRAGQAHTLSEGDTMYLGACRKGQKGDRLVAQHNSVTGAPRRAWSLKASYMRTLLQEVKEHHSNGAYCNASILLAPRNSLFSPGELSAHSVDELLAERFAPYLGLTLTELCHRLHVAPSTAKSKYFILANRIAGLGKTANVNRTEEFEKSGLTMKTIRIRQNGVVKESMSFENIDYQEIHDCDEWTESRL
;
A
#
# COMPACT_ATOMS: atom_id res chain seq x y z
N MET A 1 -27.01 5.54 43.03
CA MET A 1 -27.30 4.22 43.64
C MET A 1 -26.65 3.14 42.78
N GLN A 2 -25.47 2.65 43.17
CA GLN A 2 -24.95 1.34 42.76
C GLN A 2 -24.08 0.83 43.91
N ARG A 3 -24.69 0.09 44.83
CA ARG A 3 -24.03 -0.74 45.85
C ARG A 3 -24.03 -2.15 45.30
N GLY A 4 -22.87 -2.77 45.15
CA GLY A 4 -22.79 -4.19 44.75
C GLY A 4 -21.52 -4.60 44.02
N ALA A 5 -20.34 -4.19 44.48
CA ALA A 5 -19.06 -4.76 44.00
C ALA A 5 -17.91 -4.57 45.00
N LEU A 6 -18.19 -4.63 46.30
CA LEU A 6 -17.18 -4.48 47.36
C LEU A 6 -17.49 -5.43 48.52
N ALA A 7 -17.54 -6.73 48.21
CA ALA A 7 -17.71 -7.78 49.22
C ALA A 7 -17.08 -9.10 48.74
N TYR A 8 -15.83 -9.09 48.27
CA TYR A 8 -15.05 -10.32 48.04
C TYR A 8 -13.54 -10.14 48.24
N ALA A 9 -13.11 -9.09 48.93
CA ALA A 9 -11.69 -8.77 49.16
C ALA A 9 -11.22 -8.93 50.62
N VAL A 10 -12.05 -9.47 51.53
CA VAL A 10 -11.67 -9.65 52.94
C VAL A 10 -12.12 -11.02 53.44
N ARG A 11 -11.35 -12.07 53.11
CA ARG A 11 -11.47 -13.37 53.81
C ARG A 11 -10.25 -14.30 53.75
N CYS A 12 -9.06 -13.77 53.47
CA CYS A 12 -7.80 -14.52 53.58
C CYS A 12 -6.71 -13.71 54.30
N VAL A 13 -7.02 -13.18 55.48
CA VAL A 13 -5.98 -12.73 56.43
C VAL A 13 -6.37 -13.26 57.80
N GLY A 14 -5.91 -14.47 58.12
CA GLY A 14 -6.19 -15.12 59.40
C GLY A 14 -5.19 -16.21 59.68
N ARG A 15 -4.31 -15.95 60.67
CA ARG A 15 -3.26 -16.81 61.26
C ARG A 15 -1.94 -16.92 60.48
N CYS A 16 -1.05 -15.96 60.72
CA CYS A 16 0.39 -16.21 60.68
C CYS A 16 0.94 -16.08 62.11
N SER A 17 1.34 -17.22 62.68
CA SER A 17 2.23 -17.30 63.83
C SER A 17 3.65 -16.87 63.43
N ALA A 18 4.32 -16.20 64.35
CA ALA A 18 5.62 -15.53 64.18
C ALA A 18 6.74 -16.43 63.64
N LEU A 19 7.47 -15.93 62.64
CA LEU A 19 8.78 -16.45 62.25
C LEU A 19 9.72 -15.28 61.93
N ARG A 20 10.86 -15.26 62.62
CA ARG A 20 11.93 -14.26 62.51
C ARG A 20 12.54 -14.27 61.10
N TRP A 21 12.84 -13.07 60.58
CA TRP A 21 13.54 -12.85 59.32
C TRP A 21 15.06 -12.99 59.47
N PRO A 22 15.75 -13.77 58.60
CA PRO A 22 17.16 -13.56 58.30
C PRO A 22 17.34 -12.65 57.07
N SER A 23 18.57 -12.19 56.89
CA SER A 23 19.04 -11.04 56.12
C SER A 23 18.82 -11.04 54.60
N ARG A 24 18.99 -9.85 54.02
CA ARG A 24 18.82 -9.46 52.62
C ARG A 24 19.65 -10.31 51.65
N ARG A 25 19.00 -11.21 50.90
CA ARG A 25 19.23 -11.62 49.49
C ARG A 25 18.67 -13.04 49.30
N SER A 26 17.38 -13.17 48.99
CA SER A 26 16.80 -14.43 48.48
C SER A 26 15.45 -14.13 47.80
N ALA A 27 15.27 -14.60 46.56
CA ALA A 27 13.96 -14.68 45.94
C ALA A 27 13.25 -15.95 46.45
N PHE A 28 11.99 -15.84 46.88
CA PHE A 28 11.20 -16.98 47.35
C PHE A 28 10.33 -17.55 46.24
N PHE A 29 10.34 -18.88 46.12
CA PHE A 29 9.41 -19.64 45.29
C PHE A 29 8.35 -20.28 46.20
N ARG A 30 7.07 -20.04 45.92
CA ARG A 30 5.98 -20.78 46.56
C ARG A 30 4.91 -21.09 45.52
N ALA A 31 4.82 -22.37 45.14
CA ALA A 31 3.70 -22.89 44.36
C ALA A 31 2.62 -23.35 45.35
N GLY A 32 1.40 -22.88 45.18
CA GLY A 32 0.22 -23.39 45.87
C GLY A 32 -0.85 -23.76 44.86
N HIS A 33 -1.43 -24.95 45.02
CA HIS A 33 -2.55 -25.40 44.19
C HIS A 33 -3.86 -25.24 44.94
N SER A 34 -4.80 -24.51 44.34
CA SER A 34 -6.22 -24.70 44.62
C SER A 34 -7.02 -24.41 43.34
N HIS A 35 -7.92 -25.31 42.97
CA HIS A 35 -8.89 -25.16 41.86
C HIS A 35 -8.27 -24.89 40.47
N GLY A 36 -7.33 -25.74 40.04
CA GLY A 36 -6.96 -25.85 38.62
C GLY A 36 -6.19 -24.65 38.02
N GLN A 37 -5.71 -23.72 38.85
CA GLN A 37 -4.84 -22.64 38.43
C GLN A 37 -3.51 -22.69 39.20
N THR A 38 -2.41 -22.55 38.46
CA THR A 38 -1.06 -22.39 39.02
C THR A 38 -0.73 -20.90 38.95
N CYS A 39 -0.71 -20.20 40.08
CA CYS A 39 -0.23 -18.82 40.15
C CYS A 39 1.21 -18.79 40.67
N ALA A 40 2.10 -18.13 39.95
CA ALA A 40 3.43 -17.76 40.44
C ALA A 40 3.41 -16.28 40.85
N ILE A 41 3.83 -15.98 42.08
CA ILE A 41 3.97 -14.62 42.58
C ILE A 41 5.45 -14.34 42.80
N PHE A 42 6.02 -13.39 42.07
CA PHE A 42 7.36 -12.88 42.30
C PHE A 42 7.25 -11.54 43.03
N LEU A 43 7.88 -11.42 44.20
CA LEU A 43 8.00 -10.17 44.94
C LEU A 43 9.44 -9.66 44.83
N PHE A 44 9.64 -8.55 44.12
CA PHE A 44 10.90 -7.82 44.10
C PHE A 44 10.77 -6.53 44.91
N PRO A 45 11.77 -6.18 45.74
CA PRO A 45 11.73 -4.99 46.57
C PRO A 45 12.31 -3.80 45.80
N ASP A 46 11.57 -3.25 44.85
CA ASP A 46 11.53 -1.80 44.62
C ASP A 46 10.46 -1.43 43.60
N ALA A 47 9.64 -0.44 43.97
CA ALA A 47 8.47 0.00 43.22
C ALA A 47 8.88 0.92 42.06
N ARG A 48 8.61 0.49 40.82
CA ARG A 48 8.30 1.31 39.62
C ARG A 48 8.18 0.44 38.36
N VAL A 49 7.09 -0.30 38.19
CA VAL A 49 6.54 -0.65 36.86
C VAL A 49 5.03 -0.89 37.03
N SER A 50 4.21 -0.04 36.40
CA SER A 50 2.77 -0.21 36.31
C SER A 50 2.41 -0.74 34.92
N LEU A 51 1.68 -1.85 34.89
CA LEU A 51 0.94 -2.46 33.77
C LEU A 51 1.70 -2.89 32.51
N PHE A 52 2.33 -4.06 32.60
CA PHE A 52 2.34 -5.05 31.52
C PHE A 52 1.73 -6.31 32.12
N ILE A 53 0.44 -6.56 31.88
CA ILE A 53 -0.28 -7.87 31.96
C ILE A 53 -1.77 -7.54 31.82
N SER A 54 -2.22 -7.46 30.56
CA SER A 54 -3.64 -7.63 30.18
C SER A 54 -3.76 -8.26 28.78
N TYR A 55 -2.79 -9.07 28.34
CA TYR A 55 -2.78 -9.61 26.98
C TYR A 55 -2.48 -11.10 26.87
N LEU A 56 -2.77 -11.89 27.91
CA LEU A 56 -2.51 -13.33 27.83
C LEU A 56 -3.68 -14.26 28.11
N TRP A 57 -4.79 -13.84 28.73
CA TRP A 57 -5.85 -14.79 29.10
C TRP A 57 -7.24 -14.31 28.67
N GLY A 58 -7.43 -14.25 27.34
CA GLY A 58 -8.71 -14.16 26.66
C GLY A 58 -8.83 -15.15 25.50
N LEU A 59 -7.94 -16.15 25.43
CA LEU A 59 -8.04 -17.26 24.49
C LEU A 59 -8.71 -18.42 25.21
N ASN A 60 -9.94 -18.73 24.81
CA ASN A 60 -10.52 -20.04 25.09
C ASN A 60 -9.55 -21.10 24.54
N GLY A 61 -8.88 -21.78 25.47
CA GLY A 61 -7.95 -22.85 25.20
C GLY A 61 -8.69 -24.07 24.66
N ASN A 62 -8.72 -24.19 23.34
CA ASN A 62 -8.78 -25.46 22.62
C ASN A 62 -8.49 -25.28 21.13
N MET A 63 -7.44 -24.51 20.82
CA MET A 63 -6.81 -24.56 19.52
C MET A 63 -5.36 -24.92 19.79
N LEU A 64 -5.00 -26.19 19.58
CA LEU A 64 -3.61 -26.59 19.41
C LEU A 64 -2.98 -25.57 18.44
N MET A 65 -2.08 -24.72 18.94
CA MET A 65 -1.25 -23.92 18.05
C MET A 65 -0.40 -24.89 17.25
N ARG A 66 -0.88 -25.26 16.05
CA ARG A 66 -0.02 -25.88 15.03
C ARG A 66 1.16 -24.93 14.88
N ALA A 67 2.36 -25.40 15.17
CA ALA A 67 3.57 -24.63 14.96
C ALA A 67 3.58 -24.12 13.51
N LEU A 68 3.69 -22.80 13.34
CA LEU A 68 3.85 -22.21 12.02
C LEU A 68 5.23 -22.63 11.48
N PRO A 69 5.35 -22.88 10.17
CA PRO A 69 6.63 -23.25 9.55
C PRO A 69 7.61 -22.06 9.42
N TYR A 70 7.27 -20.90 9.97
CA TYR A 70 8.04 -19.66 9.98
C TYR A 70 7.78 -18.91 11.29
N ALA A 71 8.65 -17.94 11.62
CA ALA A 71 8.48 -17.07 12.78
C ALA A 71 7.55 -15.89 12.43
N PRO A 72 6.32 -15.80 12.98
CA PRO A 72 5.32 -14.81 12.56
C PRO A 72 5.65 -13.35 12.92
N GLN A 73 6.65 -13.12 13.78
CA GLN A 73 7.15 -11.80 14.15
C GLN A 73 8.39 -11.36 13.35
N ASP A 74 9.00 -12.24 12.56
CA ASP A 74 10.21 -11.94 11.80
C ASP A 74 9.89 -11.83 10.31
N LEU A 75 9.95 -10.61 9.79
CA LEU A 75 9.75 -10.31 8.37
C LEU A 75 10.69 -11.11 7.46
N SER A 76 11.92 -11.35 7.90
CA SER A 76 12.88 -12.13 7.12
C SER A 76 12.49 -13.60 7.07
N SER A 77 12.00 -14.15 8.19
CA SER A 77 11.46 -15.52 8.24
C SER A 77 10.23 -15.66 7.34
N ILE A 78 9.28 -14.71 7.41
CA ILE A 78 8.09 -14.69 6.55
C ILE A 78 8.46 -14.59 5.06
N PHE A 79 9.35 -13.66 4.71
CA PHE A 79 9.79 -13.48 3.33
C PHE A 79 10.58 -14.68 2.81
N ASN A 80 11.41 -15.32 3.64
CA ASN A 80 12.11 -16.54 3.24
C ASN A 80 11.14 -17.71 3.06
N TYR A 81 10.10 -17.80 3.89
CA TYR A 81 9.06 -18.81 3.73
C TYR A 81 8.26 -18.62 2.44
N SER A 82 7.90 -17.37 2.11
CA SER A 82 7.12 -17.06 0.89
C SER A 82 7.83 -17.44 -0.41
N LYS A 83 9.17 -17.52 -0.41
CA LYS A 83 9.96 -17.99 -1.56
C LYS A 83 9.63 -19.41 -1.98
N GLN A 84 9.06 -20.25 -1.11
CA GLN A 84 8.66 -21.61 -1.48
C GLN A 84 7.53 -21.61 -2.52
N LEU A 85 6.71 -20.56 -2.59
CA LEU A 85 5.66 -20.44 -3.61
C LEU A 85 6.20 -20.03 -4.99
N LEU A 86 7.45 -19.59 -5.12
CA LEU A 86 8.01 -19.19 -6.41
C LEU A 86 7.98 -20.34 -7.40
N HIS A 87 7.40 -20.09 -8.57
CA HIS A 87 7.18 -21.07 -9.65
C HIS A 87 6.28 -22.25 -9.27
N HIS A 88 5.56 -22.14 -8.16
CA HIS A 88 4.59 -23.11 -7.68
C HIS A 88 3.19 -22.49 -7.62
N CYS A 89 2.19 -23.35 -7.40
CA CYS A 89 0.82 -22.94 -7.16
C CYS A 89 0.37 -23.33 -5.75
N LEU A 90 -0.79 -22.84 -5.29
CA LEU A 90 -1.29 -23.20 -3.96
C LEU A 90 -1.65 -24.68 -3.85
N ARG A 91 -2.03 -25.32 -4.97
CA ARG A 91 -2.33 -26.76 -5.04
C ARG A 91 -1.18 -27.63 -4.56
N ASP A 92 0.06 -27.21 -4.83
CA ASP A 92 1.27 -27.96 -4.45
C ASP A 92 1.42 -28.05 -2.92
N PHE A 93 0.94 -27.03 -2.20
CA PHE A 93 1.02 -26.94 -0.73
C PHE A 93 -0.27 -27.38 -0.03
N ALA A 94 -1.40 -27.28 -0.73
CA ALA A 94 -2.71 -27.67 -0.25
C ALA A 94 -3.49 -28.44 -1.36
N PRO A 95 -3.15 -29.73 -1.61
CA PRO A 95 -3.80 -30.53 -2.66
C PRO A 95 -5.32 -30.59 -2.48
N GLU A 96 -5.76 -30.78 -1.24
CA GLU A 96 -7.17 -30.84 -0.83
C GLU A 96 -7.81 -29.46 -0.60
N GLY A 97 -7.09 -28.37 -0.90
CA GLY A 97 -7.57 -27.00 -0.77
C GLY A 97 -8.81 -26.76 -1.63
N LYS A 98 -9.83 -26.13 -1.05
CA LYS A 98 -11.08 -25.82 -1.75
C LYS A 98 -11.27 -24.33 -1.89
N ASP A 99 -11.45 -23.88 -3.13
CA ASP A 99 -11.91 -22.52 -3.41
C ASP A 99 -13.43 -22.45 -3.15
N GLN A 100 -13.81 -21.94 -1.98
CA GLN A 100 -15.21 -21.74 -1.64
C GLN A 100 -15.75 -20.55 -2.43
N ARG A 101 -16.39 -20.84 -3.57
CA ARG A 101 -17.01 -19.83 -4.45
C ARG A 101 -17.76 -18.77 -3.64
N GLY A 102 -17.41 -17.50 -3.85
CA GLY A 102 -18.10 -16.34 -3.29
C GLY A 102 -17.48 -15.73 -2.03
N LYS A 103 -16.40 -16.30 -1.46
CA LYS A 103 -15.65 -15.70 -0.34
C LYS A 103 -14.18 -15.55 -0.70
N GLY A 104 -13.67 -14.32 -0.70
CA GLY A 104 -12.25 -14.04 -0.86
C GLY A 104 -11.73 -14.02 -2.29
N GLY A 105 -10.69 -13.21 -2.51
CA GLY A 105 -9.81 -13.33 -3.69
C GLY A 105 -8.68 -14.34 -3.43
N LEU A 106 -7.77 -14.49 -4.38
CA LEU A 106 -6.59 -15.37 -4.23
C LEU A 106 -5.78 -15.06 -2.96
N GLY A 107 -5.69 -13.79 -2.54
CA GLY A 107 -5.00 -13.40 -1.30
C GLY A 107 -5.49 -14.15 -0.07
N GLN A 108 -6.80 -14.30 0.10
CA GLN A 108 -7.37 -15.04 1.23
C GLN A 108 -6.99 -16.54 1.18
N LEU A 109 -6.93 -17.13 -0.02
CA LEU A 109 -6.49 -18.52 -0.18
C LEU A 109 -5.01 -18.69 0.19
N VAL A 110 -4.16 -17.71 -0.13
CA VAL A 110 -2.74 -17.71 0.26
C VAL A 110 -2.59 -17.59 1.78
N GLU A 111 -3.36 -16.69 2.42
CA GLU A 111 -3.37 -16.54 3.88
C GLU A 111 -3.72 -17.87 4.58
N GLU A 112 -4.82 -18.50 4.16
CA GLU A 112 -5.38 -19.67 4.83
C GLU A 112 -4.58 -20.95 4.54
N LEU A 113 -4.25 -21.20 3.26
CA LEU A 113 -3.71 -22.48 2.83
C LEU A 113 -2.18 -22.54 2.91
N PHE A 114 -1.50 -21.42 2.67
CA PHE A 114 -0.04 -21.37 2.67
C PHE A 114 0.51 -20.81 3.98
N PHE A 115 0.08 -19.62 4.39
CA PHE A 115 0.56 -19.00 5.64
C PHE A 115 -0.14 -19.53 6.90
N ARG A 116 -1.23 -20.30 6.76
CA ARG A 116 -1.99 -20.92 7.87
C ARG A 116 -2.61 -19.90 8.84
N TYR A 117 -2.96 -18.71 8.35
CA TYR A 117 -3.74 -17.74 9.13
C TYR A 117 -5.23 -18.14 9.11
N GLY A 118 -5.87 -18.01 10.27
CA GLY A 118 -7.32 -18.24 10.37
C GLY A 118 -8.11 -17.09 9.76
N THR A 119 -9.30 -17.39 9.23
CA THR A 119 -10.24 -16.44 8.63
C THR A 119 -10.78 -15.44 9.66
N ASN A 120 -9.99 -14.46 10.06
CA ASN A 120 -10.42 -13.39 10.95
C ASN A 120 -10.43 -12.08 10.17
N SER A 121 -11.62 -11.52 9.95
CA SER A 121 -11.81 -10.19 9.36
C SER A 121 -11.40 -9.11 10.38
N ARG A 122 -10.10 -9.00 10.66
CA ARG A 122 -9.54 -7.95 11.51
C ARG A 122 -9.04 -6.81 10.63
N PRO A 123 -9.22 -5.54 11.05
CA PRO A 123 -8.68 -4.38 10.34
C PRO A 123 -7.15 -4.22 10.51
N GLU A 124 -6.49 -5.17 11.18
CA GLU A 124 -5.04 -5.21 11.42
C GLU A 124 -4.30 -5.76 10.18
N ALA A 125 -2.97 -5.61 10.15
CA ALA A 125 -2.16 -6.17 9.08
C ALA A 125 -2.16 -7.70 9.11
N ASP A 126 -2.06 -8.35 7.94
CA ASP A 126 -2.12 -9.82 7.86
C ASP A 126 -1.00 -10.48 8.67
N PHE A 127 0.19 -9.89 8.67
CA PHE A 127 1.29 -10.21 9.58
C PHE A 127 1.36 -9.17 10.70
N ALA A 128 0.34 -9.11 11.56
CA ALA A 128 0.21 -8.08 12.61
C ALA A 128 1.46 -7.97 13.52
N LEU A 129 2.09 -9.11 13.86
CA LEU A 129 3.31 -9.15 14.69
C LEU A 129 4.56 -8.63 13.98
N ALA A 130 4.58 -8.70 12.66
CA ALA A 130 5.70 -8.25 11.82
C ALA A 130 5.44 -6.89 11.16
N HIS A 131 4.27 -6.29 11.40
CA HIS A 131 3.82 -5.04 10.79
C HIS A 131 3.90 -5.04 9.25
N ALA A 132 3.50 -6.14 8.63
CA ALA A 132 3.41 -6.25 7.16
C ALA A 132 2.06 -6.79 6.69
N GLU A 133 1.66 -6.34 5.51
CA GLU A 133 0.43 -6.76 4.84
C GLU A 133 0.75 -7.70 3.67
N LEU A 134 -0.04 -8.75 3.49
CA LEU A 134 0.03 -9.62 2.34
C LEU A 134 -0.79 -9.02 1.19
N LYS A 135 -0.20 -8.98 0.01
CA LYS A 135 -0.89 -8.59 -1.22
C LYS A 135 -0.59 -9.57 -2.33
N CYS A 136 -1.61 -10.23 -2.86
CA CYS A 136 -1.50 -10.99 -4.10
C CYS A 136 -2.03 -10.12 -5.23
N THR A 137 -1.26 -9.96 -6.31
CA THR A 137 -1.65 -9.15 -7.46
C THR A 137 -1.30 -9.84 -8.78
N PRO A 138 -2.21 -9.84 -9.77
CA PRO A 138 -2.00 -10.54 -11.03
C PRO A 138 -1.06 -9.80 -11.98
N LEU A 139 -0.27 -10.59 -12.70
CA LEU A 139 0.42 -10.19 -13.92
C LEU A 139 -0.31 -10.78 -15.13
N LYS A 140 -0.30 -10.06 -16.24
CA LYS A 140 -0.67 -10.60 -17.56
C LYS A 140 0.58 -10.77 -18.40
N GLU A 141 0.61 -11.79 -19.24
CA GLU A 141 1.67 -11.97 -20.23
C GLU A 141 1.24 -11.29 -21.54
N ALA A 142 2.12 -10.44 -22.08
CA ALA A 142 1.94 -9.85 -23.40
C ALA A 142 2.27 -10.87 -24.50
N ALA A 143 1.83 -10.61 -25.73
CA ALA A 143 2.19 -11.44 -26.88
C ALA A 143 3.72 -11.54 -27.12
N SER A 144 4.49 -10.56 -26.64
CA SER A 144 5.97 -10.58 -26.66
C SER A 144 6.61 -11.52 -25.63
N GLY A 145 5.83 -12.07 -24.70
CA GLY A 145 6.30 -12.77 -23.50
C GLY A 145 6.60 -11.83 -22.31
N ASP A 146 6.44 -10.51 -22.48
CA ASP A 146 6.66 -9.57 -21.39
C ASP A 146 5.56 -9.63 -20.33
N LEU A 147 5.95 -9.69 -19.06
CA LEU A 147 5.02 -9.61 -17.94
C LEU A 147 4.58 -8.16 -17.67
N LEU A 148 3.27 -7.92 -17.58
CA LEU A 148 2.68 -6.60 -17.36
C LEU A 148 1.79 -6.61 -16.11
N ILE A 149 1.74 -5.48 -15.42
CA ILE A 149 0.73 -5.25 -14.36
C ILE A 149 -0.66 -5.33 -14.98
N LYS A 150 -1.50 -6.22 -14.47
CA LYS A 150 -2.90 -6.32 -14.90
C LYS A 150 -3.79 -5.27 -14.23
N GLU A 151 -3.54 -4.95 -12.95
CA GLU A 151 -4.39 -4.03 -12.19
C GLU A 151 -3.64 -3.19 -11.14
N ARG A 152 -4.29 -2.11 -10.68
CA ARG A 152 -3.87 -1.33 -9.51
C ARG A 152 -3.83 -2.19 -8.24
N LEU A 153 -3.02 -1.82 -7.25
CA LEU A 153 -2.97 -2.56 -5.98
C LEU A 153 -3.95 -1.96 -4.97
N VAL A 154 -5.00 -2.70 -4.61
CA VAL A 154 -5.98 -2.26 -3.61
C VAL A 154 -5.42 -2.46 -2.18
N CYS A 155 -5.42 -1.39 -1.40
CA CYS A 155 -4.82 -1.32 -0.07
C CYS A 155 -5.84 -1.46 1.07
N GLY A 156 -7.08 -1.02 0.85
CA GLY A 156 -8.15 -1.10 1.86
C GLY A 156 -9.33 -0.20 1.51
N MET A 157 -10.49 -0.42 2.14
CA MET A 157 -11.65 0.46 1.94
C MET A 157 -11.42 1.85 2.55
N ILE A 158 -12.00 2.88 1.93
CA ILE A 158 -12.09 4.21 2.54
C ILE A 158 -13.38 4.27 3.34
N ASN A 159 -13.30 4.58 4.64
CA ASN A 159 -14.47 4.81 5.47
C ASN A 159 -14.75 6.31 5.58
N TYR A 160 -15.68 6.82 4.76
CA TYR A 160 -16.00 8.26 4.74
C TYR A 160 -16.56 8.81 6.05
N ALA A 161 -17.07 7.96 6.93
CA ALA A 161 -17.60 8.39 8.23
C ALA A 161 -16.51 8.48 9.32
N GLU A 162 -15.42 7.72 9.18
CA GLU A 162 -14.40 7.57 10.21
C GLU A 162 -13.01 8.08 9.82
N ASP A 163 -12.68 8.15 8.53
CA ASP A 163 -11.31 8.49 8.11
C ASP A 163 -11.05 10.00 8.01
N TRP A 164 -12.09 10.84 8.08
CA TRP A 164 -12.04 12.29 7.78
C TRP A 164 -11.16 13.11 8.74
N ASP A 165 -10.96 12.64 9.98
CA ASP A 165 -10.16 13.29 11.03
C ASP A 165 -8.80 12.62 11.28
N LYS A 166 -8.52 11.48 10.63
CA LYS A 166 -7.29 10.72 10.83
C LYS A 166 -6.12 11.38 10.10
N THR A 167 -5.02 11.59 10.81
CA THR A 167 -3.75 11.97 10.18
C THR A 167 -3.21 10.81 9.33
N PHE A 168 -2.29 11.10 8.41
CA PHE A 168 -1.67 10.07 7.57
C PHE A 168 -1.07 8.91 8.38
N GLY A 169 -0.35 9.20 9.47
CA GLY A 169 0.25 8.17 10.32
C GLY A 169 -0.74 7.32 11.11
N GLU A 170 -1.95 7.84 11.35
CA GLU A 170 -3.03 7.13 12.03
C GLU A 170 -3.87 6.28 11.07
N SER A 171 -3.79 6.57 9.77
CA SER A 171 -4.59 5.94 8.73
C SER A 171 -4.36 4.43 8.65
N HIS A 172 -5.42 3.69 8.28
CA HIS A 172 -5.31 2.26 8.00
C HIS A 172 -4.38 1.96 6.84
N PHE A 173 -4.37 2.84 5.82
CA PHE A 173 -3.45 2.73 4.70
C PHE A 173 -2.00 2.73 5.18
N TYR A 174 -1.59 3.71 5.98
CA TYR A 174 -0.20 3.80 6.45
C TYR A 174 0.18 2.61 7.32
N LYS A 175 -0.69 2.24 8.28
CA LYS A 175 -0.44 1.12 9.21
C LYS A 175 -0.30 -0.24 8.51
N LYS A 176 -1.01 -0.46 7.40
CA LYS A 176 -0.98 -1.72 6.65
C LYS A 176 0.05 -1.73 5.53
N CYS A 177 0.14 -0.65 4.76
CA CYS A 177 0.85 -0.66 3.49
C CYS A 177 2.26 -0.06 3.54
N LEU A 178 2.75 0.35 4.72
CA LEU A 178 4.14 0.80 4.87
C LEU A 178 5.14 -0.29 4.46
N THR A 179 4.86 -1.53 4.87
CA THR A 179 5.64 -2.73 4.50
C THR A 179 4.67 -3.79 4.00
N MET A 180 4.91 -4.31 2.80
CA MET A 180 4.04 -5.28 2.14
C MET A 180 4.85 -6.47 1.65
N LEU A 181 4.31 -7.67 1.86
CA LEU A 181 4.72 -8.85 1.11
C LEU A 181 3.82 -8.94 -0.14
N ILE A 182 4.36 -8.56 -1.29
CA ILE A 182 3.65 -8.59 -2.57
C ILE A 182 4.02 -9.87 -3.31
N MET A 183 3.01 -10.68 -3.62
CA MET A 183 3.14 -11.92 -4.38
C MET A 183 2.50 -11.73 -5.75
N PHE A 184 3.34 -11.75 -6.79
CA PHE A 184 2.88 -11.67 -8.18
C PHE A 184 2.61 -13.06 -8.73
N TYR A 185 1.44 -13.25 -9.33
CA TYR A 185 1.04 -14.50 -9.97
C TYR A 185 0.62 -14.26 -11.42
N LEU A 186 0.78 -15.26 -12.27
CA LEU A 186 0.33 -15.19 -13.66
C LEU A 186 -1.19 -15.34 -13.70
N HIS A 187 -1.90 -14.36 -14.24
CA HIS A 187 -3.31 -14.47 -14.52
C HIS A 187 -3.52 -15.29 -15.79
N GLN A 188 -4.31 -16.36 -15.68
CA GLN A 188 -4.64 -17.24 -16.79
C GLN A 188 -6.16 -17.49 -16.79
N PRO A 189 -6.90 -16.98 -17.79
CA PRO A 189 -8.33 -17.25 -17.91
C PRO A 189 -8.65 -18.74 -17.92
N GLY A 190 -9.69 -19.15 -17.21
CA GLY A 190 -10.13 -20.55 -17.12
C GLY A 190 -9.30 -21.43 -16.19
N VAL A 191 -8.13 -20.98 -15.70
CA VAL A 191 -7.33 -21.71 -14.72
C VAL A 191 -7.89 -21.48 -13.30
N PRO A 192 -8.13 -22.54 -12.50
CA PRO A 192 -8.57 -22.39 -11.11
C PRO A 192 -7.57 -21.57 -10.30
N ARG A 193 -8.06 -20.75 -9.36
CA ARG A 193 -7.23 -19.82 -8.56
C ARG A 193 -6.08 -20.51 -7.83
N LEU A 194 -6.33 -21.70 -7.30
CA LEU A 194 -5.36 -22.50 -6.56
C LEU A 194 -4.24 -23.06 -7.44
N ASP A 195 -4.45 -23.08 -8.76
CA ASP A 195 -3.53 -23.65 -9.75
C ASP A 195 -2.78 -22.53 -10.51
N LEU A 196 -2.99 -21.26 -10.13
CA LEU A 196 -2.24 -20.12 -10.66
C LEU A 196 -0.81 -20.11 -10.09
N HIS A 197 0.16 -19.86 -10.96
CA HIS A 197 1.57 -19.90 -10.61
C HIS A 197 2.07 -18.54 -10.12
N PHE A 198 2.80 -18.53 -9.00
CA PHE A 198 3.48 -17.34 -8.51
C PHE A 198 4.83 -17.16 -9.20
N LEU A 199 5.10 -15.95 -9.66
CA LEU A 199 6.31 -15.61 -10.42
C LEU A 199 7.31 -14.82 -9.59
N PHE A 200 6.81 -13.91 -8.74
CA PHE A 200 7.65 -13.11 -7.86
C PHE A 200 7.11 -13.05 -6.44
N THR A 201 8.04 -12.99 -5.48
CA THR A 201 7.76 -12.64 -4.09
C THR A 201 8.59 -11.43 -3.72
N VAL A 202 7.93 -10.40 -3.21
CA VAL A 202 8.54 -9.09 -3.04
C VAL A 202 8.26 -8.57 -1.64
N LEU A 203 9.32 -8.35 -0.84
CA LEU A 203 9.20 -7.59 0.39
C LEU A 203 9.43 -6.11 0.08
N TRP A 204 8.32 -5.36 -0.02
CA TRP A 204 8.30 -3.97 -0.43
C TRP A 204 8.03 -3.05 0.75
N GLN A 205 9.02 -2.22 1.09
CA GLN A 205 8.84 -1.07 1.96
C GLN A 205 8.63 0.18 1.09
N LEU A 206 7.60 0.98 1.37
CA LEU A 206 7.36 2.22 0.63
C LEU A 206 8.58 3.16 0.76
N PRO A 207 9.22 3.58 -0.35
CA PRO A 207 10.38 4.47 -0.29
C PRO A 207 10.06 5.81 0.39
N ALA A 208 11.01 6.34 1.17
CA ALA A 208 10.82 7.58 1.91
C ALA A 208 10.43 8.78 1.02
N LYS A 209 11.01 8.84 -0.19
CA LYS A 209 10.67 9.87 -1.19
C LYS A 209 9.22 9.72 -1.68
N ASP A 210 8.77 8.48 -1.93
CA ASP A 210 7.40 8.22 -2.37
C ASP A 210 6.38 8.54 -1.28
N LEU A 211 6.73 8.31 0.00
CA LEU A 211 5.88 8.66 1.14
C LEU A 211 5.55 10.16 1.21
N LEU A 212 6.40 11.04 0.71
CA LEU A 212 6.12 12.49 0.64
C LEU A 212 4.98 12.81 -0.33
N VAL A 213 4.93 12.11 -1.46
CA VAL A 213 3.86 12.26 -2.46
C VAL A 213 2.59 11.58 -1.98
N ILE A 214 2.71 10.35 -1.47
CA ILE A 214 1.59 9.56 -0.93
C ILE A 214 0.90 10.28 0.24
N ARG A 215 1.65 10.97 1.11
CA ARG A 215 1.05 11.77 2.18
C ARG A 215 0.19 12.91 1.62
N ARG A 216 0.67 13.64 0.61
CA ARG A 216 -0.13 14.69 -0.04
C ARG A 216 -1.37 14.13 -0.70
N ASP A 217 -1.23 13.00 -1.40
CA ASP A 217 -2.37 12.32 -2.02
C ASP A 217 -3.44 11.96 -0.99
N TYR A 218 -3.00 11.40 0.16
CA TYR A 218 -3.88 11.12 1.29
C TYR A 218 -4.58 12.38 1.79
N ASP A 219 -3.82 13.46 2.03
CA ASP A 219 -4.36 14.74 2.53
C ASP A 219 -5.36 15.36 1.55
N THR A 220 -5.12 15.26 0.24
CA THR A 220 -6.06 15.69 -0.81
C THR A 220 -7.38 14.90 -0.74
N ILE A 221 -7.30 13.58 -0.60
CA ILE A 221 -8.49 12.72 -0.52
C ILE A 221 -9.26 12.99 0.79
N ILE A 222 -8.56 13.04 1.93
CA ILE A 222 -9.18 13.35 3.23
C ILE A 222 -9.75 14.77 3.26
N GLY A 223 -9.09 15.75 2.63
CA GLY A 223 -9.59 17.11 2.51
C GLY A 223 -10.96 17.17 1.83
N LYS A 224 -11.16 16.43 0.73
CA LYS A 224 -12.47 16.30 0.07
C LYS A 224 -13.50 15.60 0.95
N ILE A 225 -13.12 14.55 1.67
CA ILE A 225 -14.04 13.85 2.58
C ILE A 225 -14.49 14.77 3.72
N ARG A 226 -13.55 15.48 4.34
CA ARG A 226 -13.81 16.46 5.42
C ARG A 226 -14.75 17.58 4.95
N ALA A 227 -14.62 18.02 3.70
CA ALA A 227 -15.48 19.02 3.08
C ALA A 227 -16.86 18.51 2.63
N GLY A 228 -17.21 17.23 2.86
CA GLY A 228 -18.47 16.65 2.40
C GLY A 228 -18.53 16.39 0.88
N GLN A 229 -17.37 16.26 0.25
CA GLN A 229 -17.17 16.14 -1.19
C GLN A 229 -16.60 14.77 -1.62
N ALA A 230 -16.76 13.72 -0.82
CA ALA A 230 -16.34 12.36 -1.17
C ALA A 230 -17.00 11.86 -2.48
N HIS A 231 -18.20 12.34 -2.80
CA HIS A 231 -18.89 12.03 -4.05
C HIS A 231 -18.20 12.59 -5.30
N THR A 232 -17.35 13.62 -5.16
CA THR A 232 -16.55 14.21 -6.25
C THR A 232 -15.13 13.63 -6.32
N LEU A 233 -14.78 12.67 -5.46
CA LEU A 233 -13.48 12.00 -5.53
C LEU A 233 -13.31 11.35 -6.90
N SER A 234 -12.11 11.46 -7.43
CA SER A 234 -11.65 10.80 -8.64
C SER A 234 -10.28 10.17 -8.38
N GLU A 235 -9.95 9.08 -9.08
CA GLU A 235 -8.60 8.51 -9.01
C GLU A 235 -7.55 9.48 -9.61
N GLY A 236 -7.98 10.40 -10.49
CA GLY A 236 -7.13 11.45 -11.06
C GLY A 236 -6.86 12.64 -10.15
N ASP A 237 -7.43 12.70 -8.94
CA ASP A 237 -7.22 13.80 -7.99
C ASP A 237 -5.80 13.80 -7.38
N THR A 238 -5.08 12.69 -7.50
CA THR A 238 -3.85 12.41 -6.79
C THR A 238 -2.79 11.83 -7.71
N MET A 239 -1.57 11.58 -7.21
CA MET A 239 -0.42 11.11 -7.99
C MET A 239 -0.21 9.60 -7.87
N TYR A 240 0.15 9.09 -6.70
CA TYR A 240 0.54 7.70 -6.47
C TYR A 240 -0.55 6.90 -5.76
N LEU A 241 -1.16 7.50 -4.72
CA LEU A 241 -2.23 6.90 -3.93
C LEU A 241 -3.59 7.37 -4.46
N GLY A 242 -4.35 6.47 -5.07
CA GLY A 242 -5.68 6.74 -5.61
C GLY A 242 -6.83 6.34 -4.67
N ALA A 243 -7.99 6.95 -4.89
CA ALA A 243 -9.28 6.52 -4.36
C ALA A 243 -10.10 5.83 -5.47
N CYS A 244 -9.86 4.55 -5.76
CA CYS A 244 -10.54 3.82 -6.84
C CYS A 244 -11.95 3.40 -6.42
N ARG A 245 -12.91 3.35 -7.36
CA ARG A 245 -14.28 2.86 -7.06
C ARG A 245 -14.25 1.37 -6.77
N LYS A 246 -15.05 0.92 -5.80
CA LYS A 246 -15.27 -0.50 -5.53
C LYS A 246 -16.77 -0.80 -5.51
N GLY A 247 -17.22 -1.52 -6.53
CA GLY A 247 -18.65 -1.77 -6.78
C GLY A 247 -19.02 -1.52 -8.23
N GLN A 248 -20.20 -1.96 -8.62
CA GLN A 248 -20.73 -1.82 -9.98
C GLN A 248 -21.49 -0.51 -10.16
N LYS A 249 -21.73 -0.15 -11.42
CA LYS A 249 -22.56 1.01 -11.76
C LYS A 249 -23.99 0.77 -11.26
N GLY A 250 -24.52 1.70 -10.46
CA GLY A 250 -25.84 1.59 -9.86
C GLY A 250 -25.84 1.08 -8.41
N ASP A 251 -24.69 0.69 -7.87
CA ASP A 251 -24.57 0.34 -6.46
C ASP A 251 -25.02 1.48 -5.54
N ARG A 252 -25.62 1.10 -4.41
CA ARG A 252 -26.10 2.04 -3.41
C ARG A 252 -24.94 2.90 -2.88
N LEU A 253 -25.14 4.21 -2.97
CA LEU A 253 -24.23 5.19 -2.39
C LEU A 253 -24.13 5.01 -0.87
N VAL A 254 -22.94 5.25 -0.33
CA VAL A 254 -22.67 5.23 1.10
C VAL A 254 -22.76 6.63 1.68
N ALA A 255 -23.14 6.72 2.96
CA ALA A 255 -23.09 7.98 3.68
C ALA A 255 -21.64 8.47 3.76
N GLN A 256 -21.47 9.79 3.79
CA GLN A 256 -20.19 10.44 3.94
C GLN A 256 -20.28 11.49 5.05
N HIS A 257 -19.14 11.81 5.64
CA HIS A 257 -19.06 12.90 6.61
C HIS A 257 -19.54 14.22 5.98
N ASN A 258 -20.26 15.03 6.77
CA ASN A 258 -20.63 16.41 6.44
C ASN A 258 -21.38 16.62 5.11
N SER A 259 -22.20 15.66 4.68
CA SER A 259 -23.02 15.80 3.46
C SER A 259 -24.29 14.95 3.53
N VAL A 260 -25.39 15.46 2.96
CA VAL A 260 -26.63 14.68 2.75
C VAL A 260 -26.56 13.81 1.49
N THR A 261 -25.70 14.19 0.55
CA THR A 261 -25.48 13.43 -0.69
C THR A 261 -24.65 12.19 -0.37
N GLY A 262 -25.04 11.02 -0.87
CA GLY A 262 -24.21 9.81 -0.74
C GLY A 262 -23.01 9.82 -1.70
N ALA A 263 -21.98 9.02 -1.42
CA ALA A 263 -20.83 8.84 -2.29
C ALA A 263 -20.71 7.39 -2.80
N PRO A 264 -20.18 7.15 -4.01
CA PRO A 264 -19.79 5.81 -4.44
C PRO A 264 -18.74 5.24 -3.49
N ARG A 265 -18.79 3.92 -3.21
CA ARG A 265 -17.75 3.27 -2.41
C ARG A 265 -16.40 3.34 -3.10
N ARG A 266 -15.36 3.66 -2.34
CA ARG A 266 -13.98 3.68 -2.84
C ARG A 266 -13.02 2.94 -1.92
N ALA A 267 -11.89 2.54 -2.48
CA ALA A 267 -10.78 1.94 -1.79
C ALA A 267 -9.50 2.75 -2.03
N TRP A 268 -8.62 2.79 -1.04
CA TRP A 268 -7.24 3.19 -1.20
C TRP A 268 -6.55 2.23 -2.16
N SER A 269 -5.77 2.75 -3.10
CA SER A 269 -4.99 1.92 -4.02
C SER A 269 -3.71 2.59 -4.48
N LEU A 270 -2.62 1.84 -4.61
CA LEU A 270 -1.48 2.28 -5.40
C LEU A 270 -1.83 2.14 -6.88
N LYS A 271 -1.68 3.23 -7.64
CA LYS A 271 -2.07 3.27 -9.05
C LYS A 271 -1.30 2.25 -9.89
N ALA A 272 -1.90 1.82 -11.00
CA ALA A 272 -1.25 0.89 -11.92
C ALA A 272 0.10 1.43 -12.45
N SER A 273 0.23 2.74 -12.64
CA SER A 273 1.50 3.40 -12.99
C SER A 273 2.60 3.15 -11.95
N TYR A 274 2.29 3.33 -10.66
CA TYR A 274 3.19 3.04 -9.55
C TYR A 274 3.58 1.55 -9.54
N MET A 275 2.59 0.67 -9.70
CA MET A 275 2.81 -0.77 -9.75
C MET A 275 3.69 -1.20 -10.93
N ARG A 276 3.61 -0.53 -12.09
CA ARG A 276 4.50 -0.80 -13.23
C ARG A 276 5.94 -0.43 -12.91
N THR A 277 6.17 0.71 -12.26
CA THR A 277 7.50 1.11 -11.79
C THR A 277 8.07 0.09 -10.80
N LEU A 278 7.26 -0.37 -9.84
CA LEU A 278 7.64 -1.40 -8.88
C LEU A 278 7.99 -2.73 -9.59
N LEU A 279 7.16 -3.20 -10.52
CA LEU A 279 7.44 -4.43 -11.28
C LEU A 279 8.72 -4.30 -12.09
N GLN A 280 8.99 -3.14 -12.69
CA GLN A 280 10.23 -2.92 -13.43
C GLN A 280 11.45 -3.04 -12.52
N GLU A 281 11.40 -2.48 -11.31
CA GLU A 281 12.45 -2.62 -10.31
C GLU A 281 12.66 -4.07 -9.88
N VAL A 282 11.57 -4.82 -9.71
CA VAL A 282 11.62 -6.27 -9.42
C VAL A 282 12.29 -7.01 -10.57
N LYS A 283 11.91 -6.76 -11.83
CA LYS A 283 12.51 -7.39 -13.01
C LYS A 283 14.02 -7.11 -13.12
N GLU A 284 14.45 -5.91 -12.77
CA GLU A 284 15.85 -5.48 -12.85
C GLU A 284 16.73 -6.08 -11.75
N HIS A 285 16.16 -6.40 -10.59
CA HIS A 285 16.94 -6.65 -9.37
C HIS A 285 16.56 -7.93 -8.61
N HIS A 286 15.57 -8.70 -9.05
CA HIS A 286 15.22 -9.94 -8.35
C HIS A 286 16.36 -10.96 -8.38
N SER A 287 16.46 -11.76 -7.33
CA SER A 287 17.28 -12.98 -7.30
C SER A 287 16.34 -14.19 -7.31
N ASN A 288 16.32 -14.92 -8.42
CA ASN A 288 15.47 -16.09 -8.63
C ASN A 288 13.99 -15.85 -8.27
N GLY A 289 13.40 -14.75 -8.77
CA GLY A 289 12.00 -14.38 -8.48
C GLY A 289 11.76 -13.67 -7.13
N ALA A 290 12.75 -13.64 -6.22
CA ALA A 290 12.64 -12.96 -4.94
C ALA A 290 13.27 -11.56 -4.97
N TYR A 291 12.58 -10.55 -4.42
CA TYR A 291 13.11 -9.19 -4.32
C TYR A 291 12.78 -8.55 -2.96
N CYS A 292 13.70 -7.73 -2.42
CA CYS A 292 13.50 -6.98 -1.19
C CYS A 292 14.21 -5.63 -1.31
N ASN A 293 13.48 -4.53 -1.10
CA ASN A 293 14.05 -3.18 -1.17
C ASN A 293 14.48 -2.62 0.19
N ALA A 294 14.18 -3.29 1.31
CA ALA A 294 14.52 -2.82 2.66
C ALA A 294 16.03 -2.73 2.93
N SER A 295 16.84 -3.46 2.17
CA SER A 295 18.31 -3.46 2.27
C SER A 295 19.02 -2.71 1.14
N ILE A 296 18.28 -2.14 0.19
CA ILE A 296 18.86 -1.54 -1.01
C ILE A 296 18.82 -0.02 -0.87
N LEU A 297 20.00 0.62 -0.90
CA LEU A 297 20.11 2.02 -1.29
C LEU A 297 19.65 2.10 -2.74
N LEU A 298 18.38 2.41 -2.96
CA LEU A 298 17.84 2.59 -4.31
C LEU A 298 18.73 3.63 -5.00
N ALA A 299 19.45 3.20 -6.04
CA ALA A 299 20.14 4.13 -6.91
C ALA A 299 19.09 5.13 -7.40
N PRO A 300 19.30 6.45 -7.25
CA PRO A 300 18.29 7.40 -7.66
C PRO A 300 18.02 7.19 -9.16
N ARG A 301 16.79 6.75 -9.47
CA ARG A 301 16.25 6.85 -10.83
C ARG A 301 16.34 8.31 -11.27
N ASN A 302 16.24 8.56 -12.58
CA ASN A 302 16.23 9.91 -13.14
C ASN A 302 15.12 10.77 -12.48
N SER A 303 15.48 11.46 -11.41
CA SER A 303 14.58 12.08 -10.45
C SER A 303 14.39 13.54 -10.80
N LEU A 304 13.15 13.98 -10.92
CA LEU A 304 12.84 15.35 -11.30
C LEU A 304 12.87 16.32 -10.11
N PHE A 305 12.56 15.83 -8.91
CA PHE A 305 12.47 16.62 -7.68
C PHE A 305 13.26 15.99 -6.54
N SER A 306 13.92 16.83 -5.75
CA SER A 306 14.58 16.40 -4.52
C SER A 306 13.58 16.15 -3.39
N PRO A 307 13.94 15.35 -2.36
CA PRO A 307 13.10 15.19 -1.17
C PRO A 307 12.81 16.51 -0.43
N GLY A 308 13.71 17.50 -0.53
CA GLY A 308 13.49 18.83 0.04
C GLY A 308 12.44 19.64 -0.72
N GLU A 309 12.45 19.60 -2.06
CA GLU A 309 11.39 20.20 -2.87
C GLU A 309 10.04 19.53 -2.60
N LEU A 310 10.03 18.19 -2.60
CA LEU A 310 8.84 17.38 -2.32
C LEU A 310 8.42 17.42 -0.86
N SER A 311 9.16 18.00 0.08
CA SER A 311 8.66 18.18 1.44
C SER A 311 7.88 19.49 1.57
N ALA A 312 8.29 20.53 0.82
CA ALA A 312 7.69 21.86 0.87
C ALA A 312 6.53 22.05 -0.13
N HIS A 313 6.64 21.53 -1.36
CA HIS A 313 5.69 21.79 -2.45
C HIS A 313 5.18 20.49 -3.07
N SER A 314 3.96 20.52 -3.61
CA SER A 314 3.43 19.46 -4.47
C SER A 314 4.13 19.45 -5.84
N VAL A 315 4.01 18.33 -6.57
CA VAL A 315 4.56 18.23 -7.93
C VAL A 315 3.95 19.30 -8.85
N ASP A 316 2.65 19.56 -8.74
CA ASP A 316 1.95 20.54 -9.56
C ASP A 316 2.40 21.98 -9.26
N GLU A 317 2.58 22.33 -7.98
CA GLU A 317 3.14 23.62 -7.57
C GLU A 317 4.56 23.80 -8.11
N LEU A 318 5.42 22.80 -7.96
CA LEU A 318 6.79 22.85 -8.48
C LEU A 318 6.83 23.02 -9.99
N LEU A 319 5.96 22.33 -10.73
CA LEU A 319 5.84 22.52 -12.17
C LEU A 319 5.32 23.92 -12.50
N ALA A 320 4.26 24.38 -11.85
CA ALA A 320 3.70 25.72 -12.06
C ALA A 320 4.73 26.83 -11.81
N GLU A 321 5.50 26.73 -10.72
CA GLU A 321 6.60 27.64 -10.39
C GLU A 321 7.69 27.63 -11.47
N ARG A 322 8.07 26.45 -11.99
CA ARG A 322 9.05 26.34 -13.08
C ARG A 322 8.55 27.01 -14.36
N PHE A 323 7.26 26.93 -14.68
CA PHE A 323 6.67 27.52 -15.89
C PHE A 323 6.32 29.02 -15.75
N ALA A 324 6.04 29.51 -14.55
CA ALA A 324 5.56 30.88 -14.31
C ALA A 324 6.43 31.99 -14.96
N PRO A 325 7.78 31.95 -14.90
CA PRO A 325 8.63 32.98 -15.50
C PRO A 325 8.59 33.05 -17.04
N TYR A 326 7.94 32.09 -17.68
CA TYR A 326 7.92 31.93 -19.14
C TYR A 326 6.54 32.24 -19.75
N LEU A 327 5.53 32.53 -18.92
CA LEU A 327 4.19 32.87 -19.37
C LEU A 327 4.19 34.20 -20.13
N GLY A 328 3.46 34.26 -21.24
CA GLY A 328 3.35 35.44 -22.09
C GLY A 328 4.50 35.66 -23.08
N LEU A 329 5.60 34.90 -22.97
CA LEU A 329 6.74 35.03 -23.88
C LEU A 329 6.47 34.40 -25.25
N THR A 330 7.00 35.04 -26.29
CA THR A 330 7.05 34.49 -27.65
C THR A 330 8.06 33.35 -27.75
N LEU A 331 7.97 32.55 -28.82
CA LEU A 331 8.92 31.45 -29.07
C LEU A 331 10.37 31.96 -29.16
N THR A 332 10.58 33.13 -29.77
CA THR A 332 11.92 33.74 -29.90
C THR A 332 12.48 34.13 -28.53
N GLU A 333 11.66 34.76 -27.68
CA GLU A 333 12.05 35.13 -26.32
C GLU A 333 12.30 33.91 -25.44
N LEU A 334 11.50 32.85 -25.58
CA LEU A 334 11.73 31.57 -24.90
C LEU A 334 13.08 30.96 -25.29
N CYS A 335 13.38 30.89 -26.58
CA CYS A 335 14.67 30.41 -27.09
C CYS A 335 15.85 31.22 -26.50
N HIS A 336 15.72 32.55 -26.49
CA HIS A 336 16.74 33.42 -25.90
C HIS A 336 16.91 33.17 -24.39
N ARG A 337 15.80 33.15 -23.63
CA ARG A 337 15.81 32.98 -22.17
C ARG A 337 16.28 31.60 -21.72
N LEU A 338 16.07 30.57 -22.54
CA LEU A 338 16.52 29.20 -22.26
C LEU A 338 17.90 28.87 -22.84
N HIS A 339 18.52 29.81 -23.56
CA HIS A 339 19.76 29.60 -24.30
C HIS A 339 19.66 28.40 -25.25
N VAL A 340 18.60 28.36 -26.07
CA VAL A 340 18.34 27.31 -27.07
C VAL A 340 18.24 27.94 -28.46
N ALA A 341 18.92 27.36 -29.44
CA ALA A 341 18.82 27.81 -30.82
C ALA A 341 17.37 27.68 -31.35
N PRO A 342 16.83 28.69 -32.05
CA PRO A 342 15.53 28.59 -32.70
C PRO A 342 15.48 27.39 -33.65
N SER A 343 14.39 26.63 -33.59
CA SER A 343 14.21 25.45 -34.43
C SER A 343 12.93 25.55 -35.26
N THR A 344 12.95 25.00 -36.47
CA THR A 344 11.75 24.85 -37.30
C THR A 344 11.02 23.54 -37.03
N ALA A 345 11.65 22.57 -36.37
CA ALA A 345 11.11 21.24 -36.10
C ALA A 345 9.75 21.28 -35.38
N LYS A 346 8.89 20.29 -35.67
CA LYS A 346 7.57 20.17 -35.02
C LYS A 346 7.70 19.95 -33.50
N SER A 347 8.73 19.25 -33.05
CA SER A 347 9.00 18.90 -31.65
C SER A 347 9.54 20.04 -30.78
N LYS A 348 9.84 21.22 -31.35
CA LYS A 348 10.49 22.33 -30.62
C LYS A 348 9.75 22.76 -29.35
N TYR A 349 8.41 22.80 -29.37
CA TYR A 349 7.62 23.17 -28.20
C TYR A 349 7.79 22.15 -27.07
N PHE A 350 7.78 20.86 -27.43
CA PHE A 350 8.02 19.77 -26.48
C PHE A 350 9.43 19.86 -25.89
N ILE A 351 10.45 20.14 -26.71
CA ILE A 351 11.83 20.32 -26.24
C ILE A 351 11.95 21.49 -25.25
N LEU A 352 11.36 22.64 -25.57
CA LEU A 352 11.39 23.81 -24.67
C LEU A 352 10.63 23.55 -23.37
N ALA A 353 9.45 22.94 -23.45
CA ALA A 353 8.66 22.56 -22.28
C ALA A 353 9.44 21.59 -21.37
N ASN A 354 10.12 20.59 -21.95
CA ASN A 354 10.97 19.66 -21.19
C ASN A 354 12.16 20.37 -20.53
N ARG A 355 12.76 21.33 -21.22
CA ARG A 355 13.88 22.10 -20.65
C ARG A 355 13.42 22.95 -19.46
N ILE A 356 12.23 23.54 -19.53
CA ILE A 356 11.62 24.29 -18.42
C ILE A 356 11.28 23.34 -17.27
N ALA A 357 10.43 22.33 -17.53
CA ALA A 357 9.97 21.39 -16.52
C ALA A 357 11.13 20.62 -15.87
N GLY A 358 12.13 20.23 -16.67
CA GLY A 358 13.32 19.50 -16.26
C GLY A 358 14.45 20.36 -15.70
N LEU A 359 14.34 21.68 -15.70
CA LEU A 359 15.44 22.61 -15.39
C LEU A 359 16.73 22.28 -16.17
N GLY A 360 16.58 21.80 -17.40
CA GLY A 360 17.68 21.32 -18.26
C GLY A 360 18.35 20.01 -17.84
N LYS A 361 17.93 19.37 -16.74
CA LYS A 361 18.53 18.13 -16.21
C LYS A 361 18.11 16.88 -16.99
N THR A 362 16.95 16.92 -17.65
CA THR A 362 16.42 15.81 -18.45
C THR A 362 15.91 16.31 -19.79
N ALA A 363 16.12 15.51 -20.84
CA ALA A 363 15.59 15.77 -22.16
C ALA A 363 14.10 15.44 -22.29
N ASN A 364 13.58 14.54 -21.44
CA ASN A 364 12.19 14.12 -21.43
C ASN A 364 11.72 13.83 -20.00
N VAL A 365 10.90 14.71 -19.44
CA VAL A 365 10.32 14.55 -18.10
C VAL A 365 9.36 13.37 -18.01
N ASN A 366 8.78 12.89 -19.11
CA ASN A 366 7.90 11.72 -19.09
C ASN A 366 8.62 10.43 -18.71
N ARG A 367 9.97 10.44 -18.68
CA ARG A 367 10.84 9.33 -18.27
C ARG A 367 11.44 9.55 -16.89
N THR A 368 10.95 10.52 -16.12
CA THR A 368 11.40 10.73 -14.75
C THR A 368 10.55 9.91 -13.80
N GLU A 369 11.16 9.54 -12.67
CA GLU A 369 10.56 8.69 -11.66
C GLU A 369 9.14 9.16 -11.27
N GLU A 370 8.96 10.45 -11.03
CA GLU A 370 7.68 10.99 -10.56
C GLU A 370 6.59 10.98 -11.63
N PHE A 371 6.94 11.21 -12.90
CA PHE A 371 6.00 11.15 -14.02
C PHE A 371 5.59 9.70 -14.29
N GLU A 372 6.53 8.77 -14.30
CA GLU A 372 6.25 7.35 -14.50
C GLU A 372 5.36 6.79 -13.39
N LYS A 373 5.71 7.05 -12.12
CA LYS A 373 4.94 6.54 -10.97
C LYS A 373 3.54 7.13 -10.88
N SER A 374 3.36 8.39 -11.26
CA SER A 374 2.05 9.05 -11.27
C SER A 374 1.21 8.75 -12.51
N GLY A 375 1.83 8.24 -13.57
CA GLY A 375 1.19 8.08 -14.88
C GLY A 375 0.98 9.42 -15.59
N LEU A 376 1.70 10.47 -15.21
CA LEU A 376 1.66 11.76 -15.90
C LEU A 376 2.35 11.69 -17.26
N THR A 377 1.84 12.47 -18.20
CA THR A 377 2.47 12.65 -19.51
C THR A 377 2.38 14.11 -19.93
N MET A 378 3.53 14.74 -20.16
CA MET A 378 3.60 16.06 -20.75
C MET A 378 3.34 16.00 -22.26
N LYS A 379 2.42 16.86 -22.72
CA LYS A 379 2.06 17.06 -24.12
C LYS A 379 2.00 18.56 -24.41
N THR A 380 2.28 18.97 -25.64
CA THR A 380 2.16 20.38 -26.05
C THR A 380 0.98 20.57 -26.99
N ILE A 381 0.11 21.52 -26.66
CA ILE A 381 -1.07 21.87 -27.46
C ILE A 381 -0.84 23.24 -28.08
N ARG A 382 -0.91 23.33 -29.41
CA ARG A 382 -0.80 24.61 -30.13
C ARG A 382 -2.18 25.15 -30.48
N ILE A 383 -2.49 26.35 -29.98
CA ILE A 383 -3.75 27.05 -30.26
C ILE A 383 -3.48 28.14 -31.31
N ARG A 384 -4.38 28.27 -32.29
CA ARG A 384 -4.37 29.35 -33.29
C ARG A 384 -5.01 30.62 -32.71
N GLN A 385 -4.82 31.77 -33.37
CA GLN A 385 -5.43 33.03 -32.93
C GLN A 385 -6.96 32.98 -32.82
N ASN A 386 -7.62 32.15 -33.64
CA ASN A 386 -9.06 31.93 -33.60
C ASN A 386 -9.51 30.94 -32.51
N GLY A 387 -8.64 30.58 -31.57
CA GLY A 387 -8.93 29.63 -30.49
C GLY A 387 -8.94 28.16 -30.91
N VAL A 388 -8.74 27.85 -32.19
CA VAL A 388 -8.77 26.46 -32.68
C VAL A 388 -7.44 25.78 -32.42
N VAL A 389 -7.48 24.58 -31.83
CA VAL A 389 -6.30 23.72 -31.67
C VAL A 389 -5.80 23.31 -33.05
N LYS A 390 -4.51 23.55 -33.32
CA LYS A 390 -3.92 23.34 -34.65
C LYS A 390 -3.85 21.86 -35.03
N GLU A 391 -3.55 21.00 -34.07
CA GLU A 391 -3.25 19.58 -34.27
C GLU A 391 -4.04 18.76 -33.24
N SER A 392 -4.63 17.64 -33.68
CA SER A 392 -5.25 16.69 -32.74
C SER A 392 -4.19 16.09 -31.82
N MET A 393 -4.57 15.81 -30.57
CA MET A 393 -3.68 15.14 -29.63
C MET A 393 -3.66 13.64 -29.92
N SER A 394 -2.47 13.06 -30.09
CA SER A 394 -2.31 11.61 -30.16
C SER A 394 -2.06 11.02 -28.77
N PHE A 395 -2.78 9.93 -28.49
CA PHE A 395 -2.55 9.04 -27.35
C PHE A 395 -1.68 7.86 -27.78
N GLU A 396 -1.42 6.91 -26.87
CA GLU A 396 -0.76 5.65 -27.24
C GLU A 396 -1.54 4.98 -28.38
N ASN A 397 -0.80 4.36 -29.31
CA ASN A 397 -1.43 3.63 -30.40
C ASN A 397 -2.24 2.48 -29.80
N ILE A 398 -3.46 2.31 -30.31
CA ILE A 398 -4.28 1.16 -29.97
C ILE A 398 -3.60 -0.09 -30.54
N ASP A 399 -3.29 -1.04 -29.67
CA ASP A 399 -2.98 -2.40 -30.08
C ASP A 399 -4.30 -3.15 -30.29
N TYR A 400 -4.70 -3.32 -31.55
CA TYR A 400 -5.96 -3.99 -31.88
C TYR A 400 -5.96 -5.46 -31.46
N GLN A 401 -4.79 -6.10 -31.39
CA GLN A 401 -4.67 -7.48 -30.90
C GLN A 401 -4.91 -7.51 -29.39
N GLU A 402 -4.35 -6.56 -28.64
CA GLU A 402 -4.66 -6.42 -27.21
C GLU A 402 -6.16 -6.22 -26.97
N ILE A 403 -6.83 -5.36 -27.75
CA ILE A 403 -8.28 -5.15 -27.58
C ILE A 403 -9.07 -6.41 -27.95
N HIS A 404 -8.72 -7.08 -29.04
CA HIS A 404 -9.39 -8.31 -29.47
C HIS A 404 -9.27 -9.41 -28.41
N ASP A 405 -8.09 -9.55 -27.80
CA ASP A 405 -7.80 -10.60 -26.81
C ASP A 405 -8.27 -10.21 -25.40
N CYS A 406 -8.73 -8.97 -25.20
CA CYS A 406 -9.25 -8.49 -23.93
C CYS A 406 -10.77 -8.68 -23.89
N ASP A 407 -11.22 -9.78 -23.28
CA ASP A 407 -12.64 -10.11 -23.13
C ASP A 407 -13.42 -9.08 -22.28
N GLU A 408 -12.73 -8.36 -21.38
CA GLU A 408 -13.33 -7.37 -20.50
C GLU A 408 -12.79 -5.95 -20.77
N TRP A 409 -13.68 -5.05 -21.19
CA TRP A 409 -13.39 -3.62 -21.36
C TRP A 409 -12.69 -2.97 -20.14
N THR A 410 -12.98 -3.44 -18.93
CA THR A 410 -12.38 -2.92 -17.69
C THR A 410 -10.93 -3.33 -17.45
N GLU A 411 -10.42 -4.28 -18.23
CA GLU A 411 -9.06 -4.82 -18.13
C GLU A 411 -8.13 -4.32 -19.24
N SER A 412 -8.65 -3.52 -20.18
CA SER A 412 -7.84 -2.91 -21.23
C SER A 412 -6.85 -1.91 -20.67
N ARG A 413 -5.65 -1.84 -21.26
CA ARG A 413 -4.56 -0.96 -20.81
C ARG A 413 -4.86 0.54 -20.97
N LEU A 414 -5.74 0.90 -21.92
CA LEU A 414 -6.09 2.28 -22.27
C LEU A 414 -7.32 2.79 -21.50
#